data_AF-A0A9D7M3P2-F1
#
_entry.id   AF-A0A9D7M3P2-F1
#
_cell.length_a   1.000
_cell.length_b   1.000
_cell.length_c   1.000
_cell.angle_alpha   90.00
_cell.angle_beta   90.00
_cell.angle_gamma   90.00
#
_symmetry.space_group_name_H-M   'P 1'
#
loop_
_entity.id
_entity.type
_entity.pdbx_description
1 polymer ?
#
loop_
_entity_poly.entity_id
_entity_poly.type
_entity_poly.pdbx_seq_one_letter_code
_entity_poly.pdbx_strand_id
1 'polypeptide(L)' 'MKANEYLALGVPVVMTAFAELPGLEGYVSVVDGAGFVKQLQTEIDNDTPDLKIARMQKAVTNSWKNKADEFIAILRK' A
#
# COMPACT_ATOMS: atom_id res chain seq x y z
N MET A 1 -4.35 5.56 6.94
CA MET A 1 -4.60 5.90 5.51
C MET A 1 -5.20 4.67 4.88
N LYS A 2 -6.24 4.84 4.05
CA LYS A 2 -7.04 3.73 3.52
C LYS A 2 -6.23 2.66 2.80
N ALA A 3 -5.28 3.03 1.93
CA ALA A 3 -4.44 2.06 1.23
C ALA A 3 -3.67 1.14 2.21
N ASN A 4 -3.10 1.68 3.28
CA ASN A 4 -2.38 0.85 4.27
C ASN A 4 -3.29 -0.14 5.01
N GLU A 5 -4.57 0.21 5.23
CA GLU A 5 -5.54 -0.70 5.85
C GLU A 5 -5.80 -1.91 4.95
N TYR A 6 -5.93 -1.69 3.64
CA TYR A 6 -6.07 -2.77 2.66
C TYR A 6 -4.78 -3.61 2.53
N LEU A 7 -3.61 -2.96 2.46
CA LEU A 7 -2.33 -3.67 2.43
C LEU A 7 -2.10 -4.52 3.69
N ALA A 8 -2.55 -4.07 4.86
CA ALA A 8 -2.49 -4.84 6.10
C ALA A 8 -3.34 -6.12 6.06
N LEU A 9 -4.37 -6.16 5.22
CA LEU A 9 -5.16 -7.35 4.93
C LEU A 9 -4.58 -8.20 3.78
N GLY A 10 -3.46 -7.76 3.19
CA GLY A 10 -2.79 -8.44 2.07
C GLY A 10 -3.48 -8.28 0.72
N VAL A 11 -4.55 -7.48 0.62
CA VAL A 11 -5.32 -7.37 -0.63
C VAL A 11 -4.68 -6.38 -1.60
N PRO A 12 -4.79 -6.60 -2.93
CA PRO A 12 -4.34 -5.63 -3.92
C PRO A 12 -5.12 -4.31 -3.80
N VAL A 13 -4.47 -3.22 -4.16
CA VAL A 13 -5.06 -1.87 -4.15
C VAL A 13 -4.87 -1.24 -5.52
N VAL A 14 -5.99 -0.90 -6.16
CA VAL A 14 -6.02 -0.10 -7.38
C VAL A 14 -6.62 1.26 -7.04
N MET A 15 -5.96 2.33 -7.45
CA MET A 15 -6.37 3.70 -7.14
C MET A 15 -6.10 4.65 -8.30
N THR A 16 -6.75 5.81 -8.28
CA THR A 16 -6.43 6.92 -9.19
C THR A 16 -5.24 7.73 -8.66
N ALA A 17 -4.58 8.48 -9.53
CA ALA A 17 -3.44 9.35 -9.19
C ALA A 17 -3.86 10.61 -8.41
N PHE A 18 -4.57 10.46 -7.28
CA PHE A 18 -5.05 11.59 -6.49
C PHE A 18 -3.93 12.28 -5.70
N ALA A 19 -2.84 11.57 -5.42
CA ALA A 19 -1.67 12.06 -4.69
C ALA A 19 -0.43 11.24 -5.03
N GLU A 20 0.74 11.84 -4.86
CA GLU A 20 2.00 11.11 -4.78
C GLU A 20 2.07 10.40 -3.42
N LEU A 21 2.21 9.07 -3.44
CA LEU A 21 2.25 8.25 -2.23
C LEU A 21 3.62 7.58 -2.08
N PRO A 22 4.64 8.35 -1.66
CA PRO A 22 5.99 7.83 -1.52
C PRO A 22 6.01 6.67 -0.54
N GLY A 23 6.68 5.60 -0.93
CA GLY A 23 6.78 4.37 -0.17
C GLY A 23 5.64 3.39 -0.40
N LEU A 24 4.71 3.61 -1.33
CA LEU A 24 3.74 2.59 -1.75
C LEU A 24 4.03 2.01 -3.15
N GLU A 25 5.12 2.42 -3.77
CA GLU A 25 5.54 1.96 -5.10
C GLU A 25 5.70 0.44 -5.10
N GLY A 26 5.13 -0.20 -6.12
CA GLY A 26 5.14 -1.66 -6.26
C GLY A 26 4.15 -2.42 -5.35
N TYR A 27 3.44 -1.73 -4.45
CA TYR A 27 2.39 -2.35 -3.61
C TYR A 27 0.98 -1.92 -3.99
N VAL A 28 0.85 -0.80 -4.72
CA VAL A 28 -0.41 -0.28 -5.23
C VAL A 28 -0.30 -0.02 -6.73
N SER A 29 -1.40 -0.21 -7.44
CA SER A 29 -1.51 0.08 -8.87
C SER A 29 -2.25 1.38 -9.07
N VAL A 30 -1.63 2.31 -9.78
CA VAL A 30 -2.18 3.64 -10.08
C VAL A 30 -2.61 3.66 -11.54
N VAL A 31 -3.88 3.96 -11.78
CA VAL A 31 -4.48 3.93 -13.12
C VAL A 31 -5.52 5.05 -13.28
N ASP A 32 -5.72 5.50 -14.51
CA ASP A 32 -6.83 6.40 -14.84
C ASP A 32 -8.20 5.69 -14.79
N GLY A 33 -9.27 6.46 -14.92
CA GLY A 33 -10.63 5.91 -14.86
C GLY A 33 -10.94 4.89 -15.96
N ALA A 34 -10.36 5.04 -17.16
CA ALA A 34 -10.62 4.15 -18.29
C ALA A 34 -9.97 2.77 -18.10
N GLY A 35 -8.80 2.71 -17.45
CA GLY A 35 -8.08 1.47 -17.17
C GLY A 35 -8.47 0.77 -15.86
N PHE A 36 -9.28 1.40 -14.99
CA PHE A 36 -9.53 0.91 -13.64
C PHE A 36 -10.03 -0.53 -13.56
N VAL A 37 -11.08 -0.87 -14.32
CA VAL A 37 -11.69 -2.21 -14.30
C VAL A 37 -10.71 -3.27 -14.78
N LYS A 38 -9.97 -2.98 -15.87
CA LYS A 38 -8.96 -3.89 -16.41
C LYS A 38 -7.83 -4.13 -15.41
N GLN A 39 -7.34 -3.07 -14.77
CA GLN A 39 -6.29 -3.18 -13.77
C GLN A 39 -6.76 -3.96 -12.54
N LEU A 40 -7.98 -3.71 -12.07
CA LEU A 40 -8.56 -4.44 -10.95
C LEU A 40 -8.63 -5.94 -11.22
N GLN A 41 -9.10 -6.34 -12.40
CA GLN A 41 -9.13 -7.75 -12.80
C GLN A 41 -7.71 -8.34 -12.86
N THR A 42 -6.76 -7.60 -13.44
CA THR A 42 -5.34 -8.02 -13.53
C THR A 42 -4.75 -8.28 -12.14
N GLU A 43 -4.99 -7.40 -11.18
CA GLU A 43 -4.48 -7.57 -9.81
C GLU A 43 -5.09 -8.80 -9.13
N ILE A 44 -6.39 -9.06 -9.33
CA ILE A 44 -7.07 -10.22 -8.75
C ILE A 44 -6.52 -11.53 -9.34
N ASP A 45 -6.38 -11.59 -10.67
CA ASP A 45 -5.95 -12.80 -11.37
C ASP A 45 -4.48 -13.16 -11.07
N ASN A 46 -3.67 -12.17 -10.71
CA ASN A 46 -2.25 -12.34 -10.40
C ASN A 46 -1.94 -12.24 -8.90
N ASP A 47 -2.95 -12.32 -8.02
CA ASP A 47 -2.77 -12.15 -6.57
C ASP A 47 -2.19 -13.41 -5.89
N THR A 48 -0.85 -13.51 -5.90
CA THR A 48 -0.13 -14.66 -5.34
C THR A 48 0.01 -14.58 -3.80
N PRO A 49 0.22 -15.73 -3.11
CA PRO A 49 0.51 -15.74 -1.68
C PRO A 49 1.70 -14.85 -1.27
N ASP A 50 2.76 -14.83 -2.08
CA ASP A 50 3.95 -14.02 -1.83
C ASP A 50 3.64 -12.51 -1.88
N LEU A 51 2.81 -12.08 -2.83
CA LEU A 51 2.36 -10.69 -2.93
C LEU A 51 1.52 -10.31 -1.71
N LYS A 52 0.62 -11.18 -1.24
CA LYS A 52 -0.16 -10.94 -0.02
C LYS A 52 0.74 -10.72 1.19
N ILE A 53 1.75 -11.59 1.38
CA ILE A 53 2.72 -11.47 2.48
C ILE A 53 3.51 -10.17 2.35
N ALA A 54 3.98 -9.84 1.15
CA ALA A 54 4.74 -8.62 0.90
C ALA A 54 3.93 -7.35 1.24
N ARG A 55 2.64 -7.29 0.86
CA ARG A 55 1.74 -6.18 1.20
C ARG A 55 1.53 -6.06 2.72
N MET A 56 1.31 -7.18 3.42
CA MET A 56 1.16 -7.17 4.87
C MET A 56 2.42 -6.66 5.57
N GLN A 57 3.60 -7.16 5.18
CA GLN A 57 4.88 -6.72 5.73
C GLN A 57 5.10 -5.22 5.50
N LYS A 58 4.77 -4.74 4.30
CA LYS A 58 4.87 -3.32 3.99
C LYS A 58 3.96 -2.47 4.87
N ALA A 59 2.72 -2.88 5.09
CA ALA A 59 1.77 -2.14 5.92
C ALA A 59 2.24 -2.01 7.38
N VAL A 60 2.92 -3.03 7.93
CA VAL A 60 3.49 -2.99 9.29
C VAL A 60 4.48 -1.84 9.44
N THR A 61 5.31 -1.57 8.42
CA THR A 61 6.28 -0.46 8.45
C THR A 61 5.59 0.90 8.62
N ASN A 62 4.36 1.06 8.13
CA ASN A 62 3.60 2.30 8.16
C ASN A 62 2.66 2.41 9.39
N SER A 63 2.85 1.58 10.41
CA SER A 63 2.02 1.54 11.63
C SER A 63 2.15 2.83 12.45
N TRP A 64 1.09 3.17 13.21
CA TRP A 64 1.10 4.32 14.11
C TRP A 64 2.20 4.24 15.17
N LYS A 65 2.52 3.02 15.63
CA LYS A 65 3.60 2.80 16.58
C LYS A 65 4.96 3.14 15.96
N ASN A 66 5.26 2.62 14.76
CA ASN A 66 6.53 2.92 14.09
C ASN A 66 6.67 4.43 13.83
N LYS A 67 5.59 5.09 13.38
CA LYS A 67 5.60 6.54 13.22
C LYS A 67 5.91 7.25 14.52
N ALA A 68 5.23 6.91 15.62
CA ALA A 68 5.50 7.52 16.91
C ALA A 68 6.97 7.33 17.33
N ASP A 69 7.53 6.13 17.14
CA ASP A 69 8.92 5.82 17.45
C ASP A 69 9.89 6.63 16.58
N GLU A 70 9.63 6.77 15.27
CA GLU A 70 10.40 7.63 14.34
C GLU A 70 10.38 9.10 14.75
N PHE A 71 9.19 9.63 15.08
CA PHE A 71 9.04 11.02 15.54
C PHE A 71 9.79 11.26 16.85
N ILE A 72 9.71 10.35 17.81
CA ILE A 72 10.45 10.43 19.09
C ILE A 72 11.96 10.43 18.85
N ALA A 73 12.45 9.61 17.92
CA ALA A 73 13.87 9.54 17.60
C ALA A 73 14.41 10.88 17.05
N ILE A 74 13.60 11.61 16.29
CA ILE A 74 13.94 12.96 15.80
C ILE A 74 13.95 13.98 16.95
N LEU A 75 12.94 13.95 17.83
CA LEU A 75 12.83 14.90 18.95
C LEU A 75 13.88 14.71 20.05
N ARG A 76 14.50 13.52 20.13
CA ARG A 76 15.58 13.20 21.09
C ARG A 76 16.98 13.47 20.55
N LYS A 77 17.10 13.95 19.31
CA LYS A 77 18.33 14.51 18.75
C LYS A 77 18.42 16.01 19.06
#